data_AF-A0A6P0THK9-F1
#
_entry.id   AF-A0A6P0THK9-F1
#
_cell.length_a   1.000
_cell.length_b   1.000
_cell.length_c   1.000
_cell.angle_alpha   90.00
_cell.angle_beta   90.00
_cell.angle_gamma   90.00
#
_symmetry.space_group_name_H-M   'P 1'
#
loop_
_entity.id
_entity.type
_entity.pdbx_description
1 polymer ?
#
loop_
_entity_poly.entity_id
_entity_poly.type
_entity_poly.pdbx_seq_one_letter_code
_entity_poly.pdbx_strand_id
1 'polypeptide(L)'
;MKLVLTKKQAKGMMGNVTFEVKALAQLNQEEASLIDHYKLRDTVLFSKKMVFLGQVTDQEIQVRVQDLLSGEAYKCKDLSEVIAYSDSVKSACETLKDYLEVARSFGGEEVVEIS
;
A
#
# COMPACT_ATOMS: atom_id res chain seq x y z
N MET A 1 -0.14 -11.93 6.66
CA MET A 1 -0.01 -11.14 5.43
C MET A 1 1.43 -11.11 4.92
N LYS A 2 1.63 -11.09 3.59
CA LYS A 2 2.92 -10.86 2.92
C LYS A 2 2.75 -9.83 1.81
N LEU A 3 3.73 -8.94 1.63
CA LEU A 3 3.78 -8.02 0.48
C LEU A 3 4.73 -8.57 -0.58
N VAL A 4 4.26 -8.69 -1.81
CA VAL A 4 5.04 -9.06 -2.99
C VAL A 4 5.26 -7.83 -3.86
N LEU A 5 6.53 -7.40 -3.97
CA LEU A 5 6.94 -6.33 -4.88
C LEU A 5 7.59 -6.91 -6.12
N THR A 6 7.04 -6.63 -7.29
CA THR A 6 7.65 -6.97 -8.58
C THR A 6 8.12 -5.70 -9.27
N LYS A 7 9.41 -5.60 -9.58
CA LYS A 7 9.99 -4.45 -10.27
C LYS A 7 10.39 -4.86 -11.69
N LYS A 8 10.03 -4.04 -12.68
CA LYS A 8 10.39 -4.24 -14.09
C LYS A 8 11.02 -2.97 -14.64
N GLN A 9 11.91 -3.15 -15.61
CA GLN A 9 12.43 -2.07 -16.44
C GLN A 9 12.10 -2.36 -17.89
N ALA A 10 11.71 -1.34 -18.63
CA ALA A 10 11.43 -1.41 -20.06
C ALA A 10 12.17 -0.28 -20.79
N LYS A 11 12.42 -0.49 -22.08
CA LYS A 11 12.81 0.60 -22.98
C LYS A 11 11.55 1.37 -23.37
N GLY A 12 11.52 2.66 -23.03
CA GLY A 12 10.48 3.60 -23.43
C GLY A 12 10.66 4.09 -24.87
N MET A 13 9.66 4.83 -25.34
CA MET A 13 9.74 5.55 -26.63
C MET A 13 10.87 6.58 -26.58
N MET A 14 11.67 6.68 -27.65
CA MET A 14 12.90 7.49 -27.74
C MET A 14 14.07 7.06 -26.84
N GLY A 15 14.12 5.81 -26.36
CA GLY A 15 15.32 5.28 -25.69
C GLY A 15 15.44 5.60 -24.20
N ASN A 16 14.48 6.32 -23.63
CA ASN A 16 14.39 6.54 -22.19
C ASN A 16 14.02 5.23 -21.48
N VAL A 17 14.62 4.96 -20.31
CA VAL A 17 14.22 3.80 -19.48
C VAL A 17 12.93 4.15 -18.75
N THR A 18 12.00 3.20 -18.70
CA THR A 18 10.80 3.30 -17.85
C THR A 18 10.80 2.17 -16.85
N PHE A 19 10.41 2.47 -15.62
CA PHE A 19 10.32 1.50 -14.54
C PHE A 19 8.85 1.23 -14.21
N GLU A 20 8.58 0.03 -13.72
CA GLU A 20 7.27 -0.37 -13.22
C GLU A 20 7.44 -1.10 -11.90
N VAL A 21 6.62 -0.78 -10.92
CA VAL A 21 6.56 -1.47 -9.63
C VAL A 21 5.13 -1.97 -9.43
N LYS A 22 4.97 -3.29 -9.34
CA LYS A 22 3.71 -3.94 -8.98
C LYS A 22 3.75 -4.34 -7.52
N ALA A 23 2.70 -4.00 -6.77
CA ALA A 23 2.57 -4.30 -5.35
C ALA A 23 1.35 -5.18 -5.09
N LEU A 24 1.55 -6.40 -4.57
CA LEU A 24 0.48 -7.34 -4.26
C LEU A 24 0.54 -7.79 -2.79
N ALA A 25 -0.50 -7.51 -2.03
CA ALA A 25 -0.68 -8.05 -0.68
C ALA A 25 -1.30 -9.46 -0.78
N GLN A 26 -0.57 -10.46 -0.28
CA GLN A 26 -1.07 -11.81 -0.12
C GLN A 26 -1.60 -12.00 1.30
N LEU A 27 -2.89 -12.31 1.36
CA LEU A 27 -3.64 -12.53 2.59
C LEU A 27 -3.86 -14.03 2.82
N ASN A 28 -3.94 -14.42 4.08
CA ASN A 28 -4.55 -15.71 4.43
C ASN A 28 -6.09 -15.61 4.40
N GLN A 29 -6.78 -16.73 4.58
CA GLN A 29 -8.25 -16.79 4.50
C GLN A 29 -8.94 -15.91 5.55
N GLU A 30 -8.41 -15.87 6.77
CA GLU A 30 -8.94 -15.07 7.88
C GLU A 30 -8.81 -13.57 7.59
N GLU A 31 -7.63 -13.12 7.16
CA GLU A 31 -7.35 -11.74 6.78
C GLU A 31 -8.28 -11.27 5.66
N ALA A 32 -8.47 -12.10 4.63
CA ALA A 32 -9.41 -11.79 3.54
C ALA A 32 -10.85 -11.65 4.06
N SER A 33 -11.27 -12.55 4.97
CA SER A 33 -12.60 -12.52 5.56
C SER A 33 -12.83 -11.27 6.41
N LEU A 34 -11.81 -10.79 7.13
CA LEU A 34 -11.88 -9.54 7.90
C LEU A 34 -12.03 -8.31 6.99
N ILE A 35 -11.30 -8.26 5.88
CA ILE A 35 -11.46 -7.17 4.89
C ILE A 35 -12.88 -7.13 4.35
N ASP A 36 -13.45 -8.29 4.04
CA ASP A 36 -14.82 -8.41 3.56
C ASP A 36 -15.84 -8.00 4.63
N HIS A 37 -15.70 -8.53 5.84
CA HIS A 37 -16.61 -8.28 6.96
C HIS A 37 -16.66 -6.80 7.34
N TYR A 38 -15.50 -6.16 7.47
CA TYR A 38 -15.36 -4.76 7.84
C TYR A 38 -15.37 -3.80 6.64
N LYS A 39 -15.59 -4.32 5.41
CA LYS A 39 -15.67 -3.54 4.16
C LYS A 39 -14.46 -2.63 3.94
N LEU A 40 -13.26 -3.11 4.23
CA LEU A 40 -12.03 -2.32 4.21
C LEU A 40 -11.49 -2.02 2.82
N ARG A 41 -12.09 -2.55 1.74
CA ARG A 41 -11.54 -2.47 0.36
C ARG A 41 -11.23 -1.04 -0.10
N ASP A 42 -12.11 -0.09 0.22
CA ASP A 42 -11.99 1.31 -0.20
C ASP A 42 -11.20 2.17 0.79
N THR A 43 -10.76 1.59 1.92
CA THR A 43 -9.98 2.30 2.94
C THR A 43 -8.65 2.74 2.36
N VAL A 44 -8.36 4.03 2.50
CA VAL A 44 -7.06 4.64 2.18
C VAL A 44 -6.10 4.32 3.32
N LEU A 45 -5.04 3.58 3.00
CA LEU A 45 -4.03 3.14 3.96
C LEU A 45 -2.86 4.11 4.05
N PHE A 46 -2.56 4.78 2.94
CA PHE A 46 -1.48 5.74 2.85
C PHE A 46 -1.90 6.88 1.93
N SER A 47 -1.57 8.09 2.34
CA SER A 47 -1.83 9.31 1.59
C SER A 47 -0.64 10.25 1.76
N LYS A 48 0.00 10.66 0.67
CA LYS A 48 1.11 11.61 0.71
C LYS A 48 1.01 12.60 -0.44
N LYS A 49 0.90 13.88 -0.10
CA LYS A 49 1.03 14.96 -1.08
C LYS A 49 2.46 15.02 -1.61
N MET A 50 2.57 15.21 -2.91
CA MET A 50 3.83 15.35 -3.60
C MET A 50 4.41 16.74 -3.35
N VAL A 51 5.72 16.80 -3.11
CA VAL A 51 6.45 18.06 -2.95
C VAL A 51 7.28 18.28 -4.21
N PHE A 52 7.11 19.43 -4.85
CA PHE A 52 7.88 19.86 -6.00
C PHE A 52 8.51 21.21 -5.71
N LEU A 53 9.84 21.34 -5.87
CA LEU A 53 10.60 22.56 -5.55
C LEU A 53 10.33 23.12 -4.13
N GLY A 54 10.15 22.23 -3.15
CA GLY A 54 9.86 22.62 -1.77
C GLY A 54 8.41 23.07 -1.52
N GLN A 55 7.55 23.07 -2.53
CA GLN A 55 6.13 23.37 -2.39
C GLN A 55 5.30 22.09 -2.44
N VAL A 56 4.33 21.98 -1.52
CA VAL A 56 3.34 20.90 -1.54
C VAL A 56 2.39 21.14 -2.72
N THR A 57 2.23 20.13 -3.56
CA THR A 57 1.32 20.14 -4.71
C THR A 57 -0.04 19.54 -4.35
N ASP A 58 -1.03 19.76 -5.20
CA ASP A 58 -2.33 19.06 -5.10
C ASP A 58 -2.27 17.60 -5.59
N GLN A 59 -1.12 17.16 -6.13
CA GLN A 59 -0.94 15.76 -6.49
C GLN A 59 -0.68 14.93 -5.23
N GLU A 60 -1.41 13.84 -5.09
CA GLU A 60 -1.34 12.96 -3.93
C GLU A 60 -1.15 11.51 -4.37
N ILE A 61 -0.19 10.83 -3.75
CA ILE A 61 -0.07 9.38 -3.82
C ILE A 61 -1.02 8.82 -2.77
N GLN A 62 -2.07 8.13 -3.23
CA GLN A 62 -2.98 7.37 -2.38
C GLN A 62 -2.81 5.88 -2.64
N VAL A 63 -2.81 5.08 -1.57
CA VAL A 63 -2.82 3.62 -1.65
C VAL A 63 -4.01 3.10 -0.84
N ARG A 64 -4.95 2.45 -1.51
CA ARG A 64 -6.09 1.77 -0.87
C ARG A 64 -5.85 0.29 -0.72
N VAL A 65 -6.65 -0.36 0.12
CA VAL A 65 -6.64 -1.82 0.27
C VAL A 65 -6.82 -2.51 -1.07
N GLN A 66 -7.82 -2.12 -1.88
CA GLN A 66 -8.07 -2.75 -3.17
C GLN A 66 -6.90 -2.66 -4.15
N ASP A 67 -6.11 -1.58 -4.10
CA ASP A 67 -4.96 -1.37 -4.99
C ASP A 67 -3.88 -2.42 -4.68
N LEU A 68 -3.69 -2.73 -3.38
CA LEU A 68 -2.80 -3.80 -2.92
C LEU A 68 -3.33 -5.21 -3.23
N LEU A 69 -4.64 -5.43 -3.20
CA LEU A 69 -5.24 -6.75 -3.47
C LEU A 69 -5.28 -7.09 -4.97
N SER A 70 -5.54 -6.10 -5.80
CA SER A 70 -5.54 -6.26 -7.26
C SER A 70 -4.14 -6.40 -7.84
N GLY A 71 -3.12 -6.00 -7.08
CA GLY A 71 -1.76 -5.99 -7.56
C GLY A 71 -1.51 -4.83 -8.50
N GLU A 72 -1.95 -3.61 -8.18
CA GLU A 72 -1.80 -2.48 -9.10
C GLU A 72 -0.31 -2.23 -9.43
N ALA A 73 -0.06 -1.87 -10.69
CA ALA A 73 1.27 -1.58 -11.19
C ALA A 73 1.44 -0.06 -11.38
N TYR A 74 2.47 0.50 -10.75
CA TYR A 74 2.78 1.91 -10.83
C TYR A 74 3.98 2.15 -11.75
N LYS A 75 3.84 3.08 -12.69
CA LYS A 75 4.92 3.48 -13.61
C LYS A 75 5.79 4.53 -12.94
N CYS A 76 7.11 4.29 -12.94
CA CYS A 76 8.12 5.18 -12.38
C CYS A 76 9.06 5.66 -13.49
N LYS A 77 9.43 6.94 -13.43
CA LYS A 77 10.34 7.58 -14.39
C LYS A 77 11.81 7.33 -14.05
N ASP A 78 12.12 7.18 -12.77
CA ASP A 78 13.46 6.95 -12.28
C ASP A 78 13.47 6.05 -11.03
N LEU A 79 14.68 5.73 -10.55
CA LEU A 79 14.85 4.90 -9.37
C LEU A 79 14.37 5.57 -8.08
N SER A 80 14.38 6.90 -8.01
CA SER A 80 13.88 7.64 -6.84
C SER A 80 12.38 7.45 -6.68
N GLU A 81 11.62 7.51 -7.78
CA GLU A 81 10.20 7.19 -7.81
C GLU A 81 9.94 5.71 -7.46
N VAL A 82 10.77 4.79 -7.94
CA VAL A 82 10.69 3.36 -7.56
C VAL A 82 10.84 3.16 -6.06
N ILE A 83 11.83 3.83 -5.44
CA ILE A 83 12.08 3.77 -3.99
C ILE A 83 10.88 4.38 -3.24
N ALA A 84 10.47 5.59 -3.61
CA ALA A 84 9.38 6.31 -2.96
C ALA A 84 8.06 5.52 -3.00
N TYR A 85 7.71 4.93 -4.15
CA TYR A 85 6.52 4.09 -4.26
C TYR A 85 6.68 2.79 -3.45
N SER A 86 7.84 2.13 -3.51
CA SER A 86 8.10 0.91 -2.73
C SER A 86 7.93 1.15 -1.23
N ASP A 87 8.41 2.29 -0.72
CA ASP A 87 8.29 2.63 0.70
C ASP A 87 6.86 3.02 1.09
N SER A 88 6.16 3.77 0.22
CA SER A 88 4.75 4.12 0.43
C SER A 88 3.86 2.86 0.54
N VAL A 89 4.10 1.86 -0.32
CA VAL A 89 3.37 0.59 -0.29
C VAL A 89 3.70 -0.23 0.96
N LYS A 90 4.96 -0.24 1.41
CA LYS A 90 5.32 -0.93 2.68
C LYS A 90 4.58 -0.31 3.85
N SER A 91 4.59 1.02 3.97
CA SER A 91 3.86 1.72 5.02
C SER A 91 2.36 1.47 4.94
N ALA A 92 1.78 1.47 3.73
CA ALA A 92 0.37 1.09 3.54
C ALA A 92 0.08 -0.34 4.03
N CYS A 93 0.95 -1.30 3.74
CA CYS A 93 0.83 -2.67 4.25
C CYS A 93 0.98 -2.76 5.77
N GLU A 94 1.86 -1.96 6.40
CA GLU A 94 1.95 -1.89 7.86
C GLU A 94 0.62 -1.38 8.45
N THR A 95 0.07 -0.30 7.91
CA THR A 95 -1.25 0.20 8.32
C THR A 95 -2.36 -0.84 8.12
N LEU A 96 -2.38 -1.57 6.99
CA LEU A 96 -3.36 -2.63 6.78
C LEU A 96 -3.21 -3.75 7.82
N LYS A 97 -1.99 -4.09 8.22
CA LYS A 97 -1.74 -5.08 9.27
C LYS A 97 -2.37 -4.64 10.58
N ASP A 98 -2.20 -3.37 10.96
CA ASP A 98 -2.76 -2.81 12.19
C ASP A 98 -4.30 -2.86 12.17
N TYR A 99 -4.92 -2.48 11.04
CA TYR A 99 -6.37 -2.60 10.86
C TYR A 99 -6.85 -4.04 11.05
N LEU A 100 -6.13 -5.02 10.49
CA LEU A 100 -6.49 -6.44 10.62
C LEU A 100 -6.30 -6.97 12.03
N GLU A 101 -5.27 -6.51 12.76
CA GLU A 101 -5.05 -6.89 14.16
C GLU A 101 -6.15 -6.35 15.07
N VAL A 102 -6.52 -5.08 14.88
CA VAL A 102 -7.67 -4.48 15.57
C VAL A 102 -8.97 -5.18 15.18
N ALA A 103 -9.18 -5.48 13.89
CA ALA A 103 -10.36 -6.21 13.41
C ALA A 103 -10.51 -7.60 14.04
N ARG A 104 -9.39 -8.28 14.33
CA ARG A 104 -9.35 -9.59 15.01
C ARG A 104 -9.70 -9.53 16.48
N SER A 105 -9.40 -8.43 17.17
CA SER A 105 -9.67 -8.34 18.61
C SER A 105 -11.16 -8.15 18.93
N PHE A 106 -11.94 -7.61 17.98
CA PHE A 106 -13.38 -7.48 18.13
C PHE A 106 -14.08 -8.85 18.19
N GLY A 107 -14.90 -9.04 19.23
CA GLY A 107 -15.66 -10.28 19.47
C GLY A 107 -15.12 -11.13 20.62
N GLY A 108 -13.99 -10.73 21.23
CA GLY A 108 -13.48 -11.27 22.49
C GLY A 108 -13.54 -10.25 23.63
N GLU A 109 -13.11 -10.68 24.83
CA GLU A 109 -12.86 -9.78 25.96
C GLU A 109 -11.38 -9.37 25.97
N GLU A 110 -11.10 -8.07 26.04
CA GLU A 110 -9.76 -7.52 26.22
C GLU A 110 -9.61 -7.01 27.65
N VAL A 111 -8.65 -7.55 28.40
CA VAL A 111 -8.30 -7.06 29.75
C VAL A 111 -7.10 -6.14 29.61
N VAL A 112 -7.32 -4.85 29.81
CA VAL A 112 -6.26 -3.82 29.83
C VAL A 112 -5.99 -3.44 31.29
N GLU A 113 -4.85 -3.87 31.82
CA GLU A 113 -4.39 -3.41 33.14
C GLU A 113 -3.87 -1.97 33.05
N ILE A 114 -4.53 -1.07 33.78
CA ILE A 114 -4.08 0.32 33.93
C ILE A 114 -3.31 0.40 35.26
N SER A 115 -2.03 0.76 35.20
CA SER A 115 -1.18 1.06 36.36
C SER A 115 -0.75 2.52 36.37
#